data_AF-A0AAN9LTB2-F1
#
_entry.id   AF-A0AAN9LTB2-F1
#
_cell.length_a   1.000
_cell.length_b   1.000
_cell.length_c   1.000
_cell.angle_alpha   90.00
_cell.angle_beta   90.00
_cell.angle_gamma   90.00
#
_symmetry.space_group_name_H-M   'P 1'
#
loop_
_entity.id
_entity.type
_entity.pdbx_description
1 polymer ?
#
loop_
_entity_poly.entity_id
_entity_poly.type
_entity_poly.pdbx_seq_one_letter_code
_entity_poly.pdbx_strand_id
1 'polypeptide(L)'
;MASSSSEDQNPHHIPIEIISDDEMALIEAAFAFASTRSCSAIRSSSSSSSFSSSSSPLHNNALSITIASKRRLSSGSDIEDLPTRKKKHPLPDSFLHRFRNKRGLSVTDLTSTEWCQKQMEFSLLLGGRKVNQAMRAGIARHAKLEQEVLKRVEVKVKYKEDLWALKFLNFINGVTQLLFEGLTRELPLIGFVEGTWMVGVIDEIRMPLEENDHNPILIDTKTRARDTLPSEPQRRNGRLQLMCYKYLWDYLVADNFPSNSFFTYFGLNPQHNLCEDLKVLSADSGFSASTLDDVVRYYTNTCRMLAPAHDQLLLRYEYQKDHSLLGEDKFTYDHDWLKDQIRSCLDFWLGEQEGTYPPEEERWKCRYCQFAAICPAYNDGKETMAPKSNDLNIKEG
;
A
#
# COMPACT_ATOMS: atom_id res chain seq x y z
N MET A 1 13.01 57.79 23.04
CA MET A 1 11.68 57.22 22.73
C MET A 1 11.95 55.81 22.23
N ALA A 2 11.66 54.77 23.01
CA ALA A 2 10.32 54.15 23.12
C ALA A 2 9.96 53.44 21.78
N SER A 3 9.72 52.12 21.69
CA SER A 3 9.43 51.14 22.76
C SER A 3 9.85 49.70 22.42
N SER A 4 9.94 48.90 23.48
CA SER A 4 9.97 47.44 23.57
C SER A 4 8.87 46.67 22.81
N SER A 5 9.16 45.42 22.41
CA SER A 5 8.34 44.20 22.62
C SER A 5 9.19 42.98 22.22
N SER A 6 9.74 42.20 23.16
CA SER A 6 9.10 41.16 23.98
C SER A 6 8.80 39.88 23.19
N GLU A 7 9.60 38.84 23.50
CA GLU A 7 9.41 37.47 23.05
C GLU A 7 8.04 36.93 23.46
N ASP A 8 7.39 36.17 22.57
CA ASP A 8 6.19 35.41 22.92
C ASP A 8 6.43 33.94 22.57
N GLN A 9 6.70 33.13 23.61
CA GLN A 9 6.87 31.68 23.47
C GLN A 9 5.49 31.03 23.49
N ASN A 10 5.01 30.55 22.34
CA ASN A 10 3.76 29.79 22.27
C ASN A 10 4.03 28.27 22.35
N PRO A 11 3.69 27.57 23.45
CA PRO A 11 4.12 26.20 23.71
C PRO A 11 3.15 25.14 23.14
N HIS A 12 2.62 25.32 21.93
CA HIS A 12 1.74 24.34 21.27
C HIS A 12 2.04 24.14 19.78
N HIS A 13 3.30 23.82 19.47
CA HIS A 13 3.64 23.27 18.15
C HIS A 13 3.43 21.74 18.15
N ILE A 14 2.30 21.28 17.61
CA ILE A 14 2.12 19.90 17.17
C ILE A 14 2.43 19.88 15.67
N PRO A 15 3.58 19.32 15.22
CA PRO A 15 3.84 19.15 13.80
C PRO A 15 2.94 18.05 13.23
N ILE A 16 2.36 18.30 12.05
CA ILE A 16 1.62 17.28 11.29
C ILE A 16 2.40 17.03 9.99
N GLU A 17 2.67 15.75 9.76
CA GLU A 17 3.55 15.22 8.71
C GLU A 17 2.70 14.92 7.46
N ILE A 18 3.19 15.30 6.28
CA ILE A 18 2.48 15.08 5.00
C ILE A 18 2.59 13.60 4.63
N ILE A 19 1.50 13.03 4.12
CA ILE A 19 1.37 11.59 3.99
C ILE A 19 1.72 11.12 2.56
N SER A 20 2.95 10.63 2.33
CA SER A 20 3.28 9.79 1.17
C SER A 20 2.68 8.37 1.29
N ASP A 21 2.72 7.54 0.24
CA ASP A 21 2.19 6.16 0.30
C ASP A 21 2.81 5.29 1.42
N ASP A 22 4.09 5.54 1.75
CA ASP A 22 4.78 4.92 2.89
C ASP A 22 4.24 5.46 4.22
N GLU A 23 3.88 6.74 4.31
CA GLU A 23 3.27 7.34 5.50
C GLU A 23 1.79 7.00 5.65
N MET A 24 1.04 6.76 4.55
CA MET A 24 -0.31 6.19 4.60
C MET A 24 -0.22 4.82 5.26
N ALA A 25 0.80 4.03 4.90
CA ALA A 25 1.04 2.73 5.53
C ALA A 25 1.42 2.86 7.01
N LEU A 26 2.24 3.83 7.38
CA LEU A 26 2.67 4.03 8.78
C LEU A 26 1.53 4.57 9.67
N ILE A 27 0.72 5.50 9.17
CA ILE A 27 -0.41 6.09 9.91
C ILE A 27 -1.56 5.09 10.03
N GLU A 28 -1.94 4.39 8.96
CA GLU A 28 -2.97 3.34 9.03
C GLU A 28 -2.49 2.14 9.86
N ALA A 29 -1.20 1.76 9.81
CA ALA A 29 -0.66 0.73 10.70
C ALA A 29 -0.61 1.17 12.17
N ALA A 30 -0.36 2.45 12.46
CA ALA A 30 -0.44 2.99 13.82
C ALA A 30 -1.87 2.93 14.37
N PHE A 31 -2.89 3.25 13.56
CA PHE A 31 -4.30 3.08 13.93
C PHE A 31 -4.70 1.61 14.10
N ALA A 32 -4.17 0.70 13.27
CA ALA A 32 -4.37 -0.74 13.43
C ALA A 32 -3.74 -1.30 14.73
N PHE A 33 -2.54 -0.82 15.10
CA PHE A 33 -1.89 -1.18 16.36
C PHE A 33 -2.56 -0.58 17.61
N ALA A 34 -3.16 0.61 17.50
CA ALA A 34 -3.97 1.16 18.59
C ALA A 34 -5.22 0.30 18.85
N SER A 35 -5.87 -0.15 17.78
CA SER A 35 -7.11 -0.94 17.84
C SER A 35 -6.93 -2.32 18.51
N THR A 36 -5.74 -2.91 18.46
CA THR A 36 -5.45 -4.20 19.12
C THR A 36 -5.07 -4.06 20.61
N ARG A 37 -4.81 -2.85 21.12
CA ARG A 37 -4.48 -2.62 22.54
C ARG A 37 -5.68 -2.33 23.44
N SER A 38 -6.87 -2.06 22.89
CA SER A 38 -8.07 -1.73 23.68
C SER A 38 -8.78 -2.94 24.32
N CYS A 39 -8.27 -4.16 24.16
CA CYS A 39 -8.87 -5.38 24.71
C CYS A 39 -7.87 -6.29 25.46
N SER A 40 -7.12 -5.73 26.43
CA SER A 40 -6.32 -6.53 27.40
C SER A 40 -5.98 -5.77 28.69
N ALA A 41 -6.97 -5.39 29.51
CA ALA A 41 -6.71 -4.92 30.89
C ALA A 41 -7.92 -4.91 31.85
N ILE A 42 -8.42 -6.07 32.28
CA ILE A 42 -8.80 -6.28 33.70
C ILE A 42 -8.43 -7.70 34.10
N ARG A 43 -7.36 -7.83 34.91
CA ARG A 43 -7.15 -8.99 35.79
C ARG A 43 -7.40 -8.50 37.22
N SER A 44 -8.46 -9.01 37.85
CA SER A 44 -8.64 -8.91 39.30
C SER A 44 -8.94 -10.29 39.85
N SER A 45 -8.01 -10.79 40.66
CA SER A 45 -8.10 -12.08 41.34
C SER A 45 -8.76 -11.92 42.71
N SER A 46 -9.77 -12.75 43.01
CA SER A 46 -10.06 -13.14 44.38
C SER A 46 -10.77 -14.48 44.42
N SER A 47 -10.24 -15.38 45.25
CA SER A 47 -10.80 -16.69 45.55
C SER A 47 -11.49 -16.66 46.91
N SER A 48 -12.75 -17.06 46.97
CA SER A 48 -13.33 -17.64 48.19
C SER A 48 -14.58 -18.47 47.84
N SER A 49 -14.74 -19.56 48.57
CA SER A 49 -15.86 -20.49 48.43
C SER A 49 -16.99 -20.17 49.42
N SER A 50 -18.12 -20.85 49.21
CA SER A 50 -18.99 -21.50 50.22
C SER A 50 -20.41 -20.93 50.43
N PHE A 51 -21.36 -21.88 50.48
CA PHE A 51 -22.67 -21.89 51.17
C PHE A 51 -23.89 -21.06 50.66
N SER A 52 -24.82 -21.81 50.05
CA SER A 52 -26.19 -22.08 50.53
C SER A 52 -27.33 -21.05 50.51
N SER A 53 -28.41 -21.49 49.83
CA SER A 53 -29.84 -21.51 50.23
C SER A 53 -30.72 -20.25 50.25
N SER A 54 -31.84 -20.36 49.49
CA SER A 54 -33.18 -19.74 49.68
C SER A 54 -33.28 -18.19 49.63
N SER A 55 -34.34 -17.54 49.12
CA SER A 55 -35.74 -17.97 48.94
C SER A 55 -36.44 -17.24 47.76
N SER A 56 -37.44 -17.88 47.17
CA SER A 56 -38.54 -17.33 46.34
C SER A 56 -39.51 -16.44 47.18
N PRO A 57 -40.55 -15.71 46.66
CA PRO A 57 -41.40 -16.15 45.52
C PRO A 57 -42.21 -15.10 44.68
N LEU A 58 -43.08 -15.65 43.81
CA LEU A 58 -44.27 -15.07 43.12
C LEU A 58 -43.99 -14.13 41.91
N HIS A 59 -44.17 -14.67 40.69
CA HIS A 59 -45.30 -14.40 39.76
C HIS A 59 -45.17 -13.11 38.92
N ASN A 60 -45.46 -13.05 37.62
CA ASN A 60 -45.90 -14.07 36.63
C ASN A 60 -45.36 -13.65 35.22
N ASN A 61 -45.61 -14.24 34.04
CA ASN A 61 -46.61 -15.21 33.55
C ASN A 61 -46.08 -16.03 32.32
N ALA A 62 -47.00 -16.69 31.62
CA ALA A 62 -46.89 -17.53 30.40
C ALA A 62 -46.39 -16.82 29.10
N LEU A 63 -45.98 -17.50 28.01
CA LEU A 63 -46.29 -18.85 27.49
C LEU A 63 -45.08 -19.60 26.87
N SER A 64 -45.15 -20.94 26.87
CA SER A 64 -44.22 -21.86 26.17
C SER A 64 -44.60 -22.05 24.68
N ILE A 65 -43.87 -22.77 23.83
CA ILE A 65 -43.76 -24.25 23.80
C ILE A 65 -42.48 -24.69 23.06
N THR A 66 -41.77 -25.68 23.63
CA THR A 66 -40.78 -26.51 22.93
C THR A 66 -41.34 -27.93 22.83
N ILE A 67 -41.19 -28.60 21.68
CA ILE A 67 -41.46 -30.04 21.55
C ILE A 67 -40.13 -30.77 21.33
N ALA A 68 -39.91 -31.82 22.11
CA ALA A 68 -38.73 -32.67 22.02
C ALA A 68 -39.12 -34.16 22.03
N SER A 69 -38.17 -34.97 21.54
CA SER A 69 -38.02 -36.41 21.81
C SER A 69 -38.83 -37.42 20.99
N LYS A 70 -38.09 -38.28 20.27
CA LYS A 70 -38.10 -39.73 20.55
C LYS A 70 -36.82 -40.41 20.05
N ARG A 71 -36.23 -41.27 20.89
CA ARG A 71 -35.21 -42.27 20.49
C ARG A 71 -35.91 -43.62 20.26
N ARG A 72 -35.47 -44.42 19.27
CA ARG A 72 -35.33 -45.89 19.42
C ARG A 72 -34.39 -46.49 18.37
N LEU A 73 -34.01 -47.75 18.61
CA LEU A 73 -32.84 -48.44 18.08
C LEU A 73 -33.02 -49.12 16.71
N SER A 74 -31.90 -49.17 15.97
CA SER A 74 -31.32 -50.32 15.25
C SER A 74 -32.17 -51.16 14.28
N SER A 75 -31.79 -51.10 13.00
CA SER A 75 -31.43 -52.29 12.21
C SER A 75 -30.32 -51.89 11.24
N GLY A 76 -29.28 -52.70 11.11
CA GLY A 76 -28.07 -52.35 10.36
C GLY A 76 -28.09 -52.79 8.89
N SER A 77 -27.32 -52.09 8.07
CA SER A 77 -26.64 -52.67 6.89
C SER A 77 -25.39 -51.85 6.61
N ASP A 78 -24.35 -52.57 6.21
CA ASP A 78 -22.95 -52.19 6.24
C ASP A 78 -22.48 -51.63 4.87
N ILE A 79 -21.77 -50.50 4.87
CA ILE A 79 -20.85 -50.14 3.78
C ILE A 79 -19.80 -49.12 4.25
N GLU A 80 -18.53 -49.41 3.96
CA GLU A 80 -17.38 -48.78 4.61
C GLU A 80 -16.98 -47.39 4.07
N ASP A 81 -16.53 -46.55 5.01
CA ASP A 81 -15.60 -45.43 4.93
C ASP A 81 -15.35 -44.70 3.58
N LEU A 82 -16.08 -43.60 3.42
CA LEU A 82 -15.60 -42.42 2.71
C LEU A 82 -14.34 -41.86 3.40
N PRO A 83 -13.35 -41.30 2.68
CA PRO A 83 -12.16 -40.73 3.29
C PRO A 83 -12.52 -39.61 4.26
N THR A 84 -12.02 -39.75 5.49
CA THR A 84 -12.27 -38.85 6.61
C THR A 84 -12.12 -37.37 6.22
N ARG A 85 -13.08 -36.54 6.62
CA ARG A 85 -12.96 -35.08 6.57
C ARG A 85 -11.70 -34.68 7.32
N LYS A 86 -10.61 -34.40 6.59
CA LYS A 86 -9.44 -33.70 7.14
C LYS A 86 -9.97 -32.45 7.83
N LYS A 87 -9.72 -32.32 9.13
CA LYS A 87 -9.96 -31.05 9.84
C LYS A 87 -9.25 -29.98 9.02
N LYS A 88 -9.97 -28.96 8.56
CA LYS A 88 -9.32 -27.77 8.02
C LYS A 88 -8.48 -27.21 9.16
N HIS A 89 -7.16 -27.44 9.09
CA HIS A 89 -6.23 -26.59 9.80
C HIS A 89 -6.56 -25.15 9.37
N PRO A 90 -6.54 -24.16 10.28
CA PRO A 90 -6.55 -22.77 9.86
C PRO A 90 -5.42 -22.62 8.84
N LEU A 91 -5.77 -22.17 7.63
CA LEU A 91 -4.75 -21.76 6.67
C LEU A 91 -3.88 -20.71 7.39
N PRO A 92 -2.55 -20.74 7.26
CA PRO A 92 -1.72 -19.65 7.75
C PRO A 92 -2.28 -18.34 7.21
N ASP A 93 -2.54 -17.36 8.08
CA ASP A 93 -3.03 -16.05 7.66
C ASP A 93 -1.98 -15.43 6.73
N SER A 94 -2.32 -15.36 5.43
CA SER A 94 -1.42 -14.89 4.38
C SER A 94 -0.93 -13.46 4.66
N PHE A 95 0.23 -13.09 4.11
CA PHE A 95 0.72 -11.71 4.28
C PHE A 95 -0.28 -10.68 3.74
N LEU A 96 -0.98 -10.99 2.65
CA LEU A 96 -2.06 -10.20 2.08
C LEU A 96 -3.21 -10.01 3.09
N HIS A 97 -3.73 -11.10 3.67
CA HIS A 97 -4.82 -11.02 4.64
C HIS A 97 -4.39 -10.32 5.93
N ARG A 98 -3.19 -10.62 6.45
CA ARG A 98 -2.70 -10.11 7.73
C ARG A 98 -2.30 -8.63 7.68
N PHE A 99 -1.76 -8.15 6.56
CA PHE A 99 -1.14 -6.81 6.47
C PHE A 99 -1.79 -5.86 5.46
N ARG A 100 -2.68 -6.33 4.57
CA ARG A 100 -3.28 -5.52 3.48
C ARG A 100 -4.79 -5.71 3.29
N ASN A 101 -5.45 -6.48 4.16
CA ASN A 101 -6.91 -6.62 4.18
C ASN A 101 -7.60 -5.25 4.31
N LYS A 102 -8.61 -5.00 3.47
CA LYS A 102 -9.33 -3.72 3.33
C LYS A 102 -8.46 -2.52 3.02
N ARG A 103 -7.26 -2.75 2.47
CA ARG A 103 -6.27 -1.72 2.11
C ARG A 103 -5.80 -1.87 0.66
N GLY A 104 -5.69 -3.11 0.18
CA GLY A 104 -5.08 -3.42 -1.12
C GLY A 104 -3.56 -3.43 -1.05
N LEU A 105 -2.91 -3.98 -2.08
CA LEU A 105 -1.45 -3.89 -2.26
C LEU A 105 -1.10 -2.54 -2.89
N SER A 106 -0.08 -1.86 -2.40
CA SER A 106 0.47 -0.72 -3.15
C SER A 106 1.39 -1.19 -4.28
N VAL A 107 1.61 -0.37 -5.31
CA VAL A 107 2.68 -0.64 -6.29
C VAL A 107 4.06 -0.69 -5.60
N THR A 108 4.26 0.08 -4.52
CA THR A 108 5.44 0.00 -3.65
C THR A 108 5.58 -1.36 -2.94
N ASP A 109 4.48 -2.04 -2.62
CA ASP A 109 4.52 -3.42 -2.09
C ASP A 109 5.10 -4.37 -3.14
N LEU A 110 4.63 -4.28 -4.40
CA LEU A 110 5.13 -5.12 -5.51
C LEU A 110 6.62 -4.87 -5.78
N THR A 111 7.02 -3.61 -5.95
CA THR A 111 8.42 -3.26 -6.25
C THR A 111 9.34 -3.58 -5.08
N SER A 112 8.90 -3.40 -3.84
CA SER A 112 9.69 -3.81 -2.67
C SER A 112 9.78 -5.33 -2.51
N THR A 113 8.77 -6.08 -2.98
CA THR A 113 8.78 -7.55 -3.01
C THR A 113 9.74 -8.08 -4.07
N GLU A 114 9.72 -7.53 -5.30
CA GLU A 114 10.70 -7.84 -6.36
C GLU A 114 12.13 -7.51 -5.94
N TRP A 115 12.32 -6.40 -5.21
CA TRP A 115 13.66 -6.00 -4.76
C TRP A 115 14.31 -7.08 -3.86
N CYS A 116 13.55 -7.64 -2.92
CA CYS A 116 13.94 -8.76 -2.07
C CYS A 116 12.74 -9.27 -1.23
N GLN A 117 12.20 -10.45 -1.55
CA GLN A 117 11.05 -11.02 -0.84
C GLN A 117 11.32 -11.22 0.67
N LYS A 118 12.50 -11.74 1.07
CA LYS A 118 12.87 -11.81 2.50
C LYS A 118 13.00 -10.45 3.19
N GLN A 119 13.36 -9.38 2.48
CA GLN A 119 13.34 -8.03 3.05
C GLN A 119 11.92 -7.53 3.27
N MET A 120 10.98 -7.84 2.37
CA MET A 120 9.56 -7.57 2.56
C MET A 120 9.02 -8.35 3.77
N GLU A 121 9.28 -9.66 3.85
CA GLU A 121 8.90 -10.51 4.98
C GLU A 121 9.36 -9.94 6.33
N PHE A 122 10.64 -9.56 6.44
CA PHE A 122 11.16 -8.91 7.65
C PHE A 122 10.54 -7.54 7.92
N SER A 123 10.21 -6.75 6.89
CA SER A 123 9.52 -5.46 7.04
C SER A 123 8.10 -5.61 7.60
N LEU A 124 7.40 -6.69 7.23
CA LEU A 124 6.07 -7.01 7.75
C LEU A 124 6.13 -7.58 9.18
N LEU A 125 7.10 -8.47 9.46
CA LEU A 125 7.17 -9.20 10.73
C LEU A 125 7.89 -8.46 11.86
N LEU A 126 8.91 -7.65 11.54
CA LEU A 126 9.83 -7.05 12.52
C LEU A 126 9.75 -5.51 12.58
N GLY A 127 8.91 -4.91 11.75
CA GLY A 127 8.70 -3.46 11.66
C GLY A 127 9.20 -2.87 10.34
N GLY A 128 8.53 -1.82 9.89
CA GLY A 128 8.70 -1.26 8.54
C GLY A 128 10.08 -0.69 8.21
N ARG A 129 10.26 -0.34 6.94
CA ARG A 129 11.46 0.32 6.42
C ARG A 129 11.66 1.68 7.11
N LYS A 130 12.85 1.92 7.66
CA LYS A 130 13.19 3.21 8.30
C LYS A 130 13.47 4.28 7.23
N VAL A 131 12.77 5.41 7.32
CA VAL A 131 12.95 6.56 6.41
C VAL A 131 14.29 7.24 6.64
N ASN A 132 15.20 7.08 5.68
CA ASN A 132 16.53 7.69 5.70
C ASN A 132 16.54 9.10 5.06
N GLN A 133 17.66 9.82 5.17
CA GLN A 133 17.78 11.19 4.64
C GLN A 133 17.56 11.29 3.13
N ALA A 134 18.01 10.31 2.35
CA ALA A 134 17.82 10.29 0.90
C ALA A 134 16.36 10.03 0.52
N MET A 135 15.61 9.24 1.31
CA MET A 135 14.16 9.07 1.13
C MET A 135 13.41 10.38 1.42
N ARG A 136 13.73 11.08 2.52
CA ARG A 136 13.11 12.39 2.83
C ARG A 136 13.40 13.44 1.75
N ALA A 137 14.63 13.47 1.23
CA ALA A 137 14.99 14.35 0.11
C ALA A 137 14.20 14.02 -1.17
N GLY A 138 13.90 12.74 -1.41
CA GLY A 138 12.96 12.31 -2.45
C GLY A 138 11.54 12.84 -2.21
N ILE A 139 10.92 12.50 -1.07
CA ILE A 139 9.56 12.92 -0.71
C ILE A 139 9.40 14.45 -0.80
N ALA A 140 10.39 15.21 -0.31
CA ALA A 140 10.39 16.67 -0.42
C ALA A 140 10.49 17.19 -1.86
N ARG A 141 11.17 16.48 -2.77
CA ARG A 141 11.21 16.83 -4.20
C ARG A 141 9.89 16.54 -4.90
N HIS A 142 9.24 15.41 -4.61
CA HIS A 142 7.90 15.10 -5.12
C HIS A 142 6.87 16.12 -4.66
N ALA A 143 6.82 16.42 -3.36
CA ALA A 143 5.94 17.46 -2.84
C ALA A 143 6.17 18.84 -3.49
N LYS A 144 7.41 19.17 -3.87
CA LYS A 144 7.73 20.38 -4.64
C LYS A 144 7.26 20.29 -6.11
N LEU A 145 7.47 19.15 -6.77
CA LEU A 145 7.00 18.91 -8.14
C LEU A 145 5.47 18.99 -8.22
N GLU A 146 4.74 18.41 -7.27
CA GLU A 146 3.29 18.54 -7.16
C GLU A 146 2.87 20.03 -7.04
N GLN A 147 3.53 20.79 -6.16
CA GLN A 147 3.26 22.23 -5.95
C GLN A 147 3.57 23.12 -7.15
N GLU A 148 4.36 22.68 -8.12
CA GLU A 148 4.57 23.40 -9.39
C GLU A 148 3.32 23.37 -10.29
N VAL A 149 2.39 22.43 -10.05
CA VAL A 149 1.25 22.11 -10.93
C VAL A 149 -0.10 22.16 -10.19
N LEU A 150 -0.13 21.89 -8.89
CA LEU A 150 -1.35 21.81 -8.08
C LEU A 150 -1.23 22.61 -6.78
N LYS A 151 -2.28 23.37 -6.45
CA LYS A 151 -2.40 24.02 -5.14
C LYS A 151 -3.14 23.11 -4.17
N ARG A 152 -2.44 22.60 -3.16
CA ARG A 152 -3.05 21.82 -2.07
C ARG A 152 -4.09 22.64 -1.31
N VAL A 153 -5.21 22.00 -0.97
CA VAL A 153 -6.28 22.51 -0.12
C VAL A 153 -6.41 21.58 1.08
N GLU A 154 -6.47 22.14 2.29
CA GLU A 154 -6.70 21.35 3.51
C GLU A 154 -8.18 20.96 3.62
N VAL A 155 -8.46 19.67 3.76
CA VAL A 155 -9.82 19.12 3.88
C VAL A 155 -9.95 18.34 5.17
N LYS A 156 -10.97 18.65 5.99
CA LYS A 156 -11.16 18.00 7.29
C LYS A 156 -12.07 16.77 7.15
N VAL A 157 -11.45 15.64 6.83
CA VAL A 157 -12.11 14.34 6.73
C VAL A 157 -12.14 13.61 8.08
N LYS A 158 -13.25 12.92 8.37
CA LYS A 158 -13.42 12.16 9.63
C LYS A 158 -13.74 10.69 9.37
N TYR A 159 -14.47 10.40 8.30
CA TYR A 159 -14.88 9.05 7.95
C TYR A 159 -13.97 8.47 6.86
N LYS A 160 -13.87 7.14 6.81
CA LYS A 160 -13.09 6.46 5.76
C LYS A 160 -13.72 6.65 4.38
N GLU A 161 -15.03 6.85 4.33
CA GLU A 161 -15.78 7.20 3.13
C GLU A 161 -15.35 8.57 2.59
N ASP A 162 -15.19 9.59 3.45
CA ASP A 162 -14.62 10.89 3.07
C ASP A 162 -13.19 10.75 2.52
N LEU A 163 -12.34 9.92 3.16
CA LEU A 163 -10.97 9.65 2.70
C LEU A 163 -10.93 9.02 1.30
N TRP A 164 -11.84 8.10 0.99
CA TRP A 164 -11.96 7.52 -0.36
C TRP A 164 -12.53 8.52 -1.37
N ALA A 165 -13.55 9.29 -0.99
CA ALA A 165 -14.09 10.36 -1.83
C ALA A 165 -13.01 11.40 -2.20
N LEU A 166 -12.17 11.79 -1.25
CA LEU A 166 -11.03 12.70 -1.49
C LEU A 166 -10.03 12.11 -2.51
N LYS A 167 -9.68 10.82 -2.41
CA LYS A 167 -8.80 10.15 -3.39
C LYS A 167 -9.40 10.17 -4.80
N PHE A 168 -10.69 9.87 -4.93
CA PHE A 168 -11.39 9.89 -6.21
C PHE A 168 -11.54 11.31 -6.78
N LEU A 169 -11.80 12.32 -5.93
CA LEU A 169 -11.81 13.73 -6.33
C LEU A 169 -10.43 14.19 -6.83
N ASN A 170 -9.35 13.82 -6.13
CA ASN A 170 -7.98 14.10 -6.58
C ASN A 170 -7.69 13.48 -7.95
N PHE A 171 -8.14 12.24 -8.21
CA PHE A 171 -8.04 11.63 -9.54
C PHE A 171 -8.84 12.39 -10.60
N ILE A 172 -10.11 12.72 -10.33
CA ILE A 172 -10.98 13.43 -11.29
C ILE A 172 -10.36 14.78 -11.65
N ASN A 173 -9.80 15.48 -10.67
CA ASN A 173 -9.18 16.79 -10.86
C ASN A 173 -7.85 16.69 -11.61
N GLY A 174 -7.01 15.70 -11.28
CA GLY A 174 -5.77 15.45 -12.02
C GLY A 174 -6.01 15.01 -13.47
N VAL A 175 -7.04 14.19 -13.75
CA VAL A 175 -7.46 13.87 -15.12
C VAL A 175 -7.98 15.10 -15.85
N THR A 176 -8.81 15.91 -15.19
CA THR A 176 -9.31 17.17 -15.76
C THR A 176 -8.13 18.08 -16.14
N GLN A 177 -7.17 18.23 -15.25
CA GLN A 177 -5.94 18.97 -15.51
C GLN A 177 -5.12 18.39 -16.67
N LEU A 178 -4.92 17.07 -16.72
CA LEU A 178 -4.22 16.40 -17.82
C LEU A 178 -4.86 16.69 -19.19
N LEU A 179 -6.20 16.68 -19.26
CA LEU A 179 -6.94 16.91 -20.50
C LEU A 179 -6.95 18.39 -20.95
N PHE A 180 -6.88 19.36 -20.02
CA PHE A 180 -6.90 20.79 -20.34
C PHE A 180 -5.50 21.44 -20.43
N GLU A 181 -4.56 21.03 -19.59
CA GLU A 181 -3.21 21.61 -19.46
C GLU A 181 -2.11 20.71 -20.04
N GLY A 182 -2.43 19.45 -20.38
CA GLY A 182 -1.48 18.48 -20.95
C GLY A 182 -0.51 17.86 -19.94
N LEU A 183 -0.67 18.16 -18.64
CA LEU A 183 0.20 17.71 -17.54
C LEU A 183 -0.62 17.47 -16.28
N THR A 184 -0.33 16.40 -15.54
CA THR A 184 -0.72 16.29 -14.13
C THR A 184 0.34 15.52 -13.33
N ARG A 185 0.27 15.57 -12.00
CA ARG A 185 1.25 14.99 -11.08
C ARG A 185 0.59 14.38 -9.84
N GLU A 186 1.26 13.40 -9.26
CA GLU A 186 0.82 12.66 -8.06
C GLU A 186 -0.63 12.11 -8.19
N LEU A 187 -0.96 11.51 -9.35
CA LEU A 187 -2.31 11.05 -9.67
C LEU A 187 -2.61 9.69 -9.00
N PRO A 188 -3.60 9.58 -8.08
CA PRO A 188 -3.89 8.34 -7.37
C PRO A 188 -4.71 7.35 -8.21
N LEU A 189 -4.23 6.12 -8.35
CA LEU A 189 -4.91 5.01 -9.02
C LEU A 189 -5.39 3.93 -8.04
N ILE A 190 -6.47 3.25 -8.41
CA ILE A 190 -6.93 2.02 -7.79
C ILE A 190 -7.49 1.07 -8.86
N GLY A 191 -7.07 -0.19 -8.87
CA GLY A 191 -7.57 -1.21 -9.80
C GLY A 191 -7.76 -2.56 -9.12
N PHE A 192 -8.48 -3.47 -9.77
CA PHE A 192 -8.66 -4.86 -9.31
C PHE A 192 -8.06 -5.82 -10.34
N VAL A 193 -6.78 -6.16 -10.15
CA VAL A 193 -5.97 -6.89 -11.13
C VAL A 193 -5.40 -8.17 -10.53
N GLU A 194 -5.30 -9.23 -11.35
CA GLU A 194 -4.93 -10.60 -10.91
C GLU A 194 -5.63 -11.02 -9.60
N GLY A 195 -6.93 -10.71 -9.47
CA GLY A 195 -7.77 -11.07 -8.31
C GLY A 195 -7.55 -10.25 -7.03
N THR A 196 -6.70 -9.22 -7.05
CA THR A 196 -6.35 -8.41 -5.87
C THR A 196 -6.56 -6.91 -6.12
N TRP A 197 -7.02 -6.20 -5.09
CA TRP A 197 -7.06 -4.73 -5.11
C TRP A 197 -5.66 -4.14 -5.03
N MET A 198 -5.32 -3.29 -5.98
CA MET A 198 -4.04 -2.59 -6.05
C MET A 198 -4.25 -1.08 -6.08
N VAL A 199 -3.34 -0.35 -5.45
CA VAL A 199 -3.33 1.12 -5.37
C VAL A 199 -1.94 1.68 -5.69
N GLY A 200 -1.86 2.92 -6.14
CA GLY A 200 -0.59 3.61 -6.34
C GLY A 200 -0.79 5.06 -6.74
N VAL A 201 0.30 5.80 -6.90
CA VAL A 201 0.30 7.22 -7.27
C VAL A 201 1.30 7.44 -8.39
N ILE A 202 0.84 7.96 -9.53
CA ILE A 202 1.71 8.25 -10.68
C ILE A 202 2.35 9.63 -10.49
N ASP A 203 3.68 9.68 -10.39
CA ASP A 203 4.45 10.91 -10.17
C ASP A 203 4.10 12.01 -11.18
N GLU A 204 4.12 11.71 -12.49
CA GLU A 204 3.88 12.66 -13.57
C GLU A 204 3.25 11.98 -14.80
N ILE A 205 2.24 12.62 -15.39
CA ILE A 205 1.61 12.19 -16.64
C ILE A 205 1.60 13.38 -17.61
N ARG A 206 1.96 13.15 -18.87
CA ARG A 206 1.94 14.16 -19.92
C ARG A 206 1.15 13.69 -21.13
N MET A 207 0.38 14.58 -21.73
CA MET A 207 -0.11 14.40 -23.09
C MET A 207 1.07 14.55 -24.07
N PRO A 208 1.15 13.73 -25.13
CA PRO A 208 2.16 13.89 -26.18
C PRO A 208 1.99 15.23 -26.92
N LEU A 209 3.10 15.75 -27.46
CA LEU A 209 3.12 17.03 -28.18
C LEU A 209 2.80 16.89 -29.68
N GLU A 210 2.80 15.66 -30.21
CA GLU A 210 2.57 15.39 -31.63
C GLU A 210 1.07 15.12 -31.88
N GLU A 211 0.45 15.86 -32.80
CA GLU A 211 -1.01 15.89 -33.01
C GLU A 211 -1.66 14.52 -33.34
N ASN A 212 -0.87 13.52 -33.75
CA ASN A 212 -1.36 12.18 -34.10
C ASN A 212 -1.28 11.16 -32.96
N ASP A 213 -0.62 11.50 -31.85
CA ASP A 213 -0.62 10.67 -30.64
C ASP A 213 -1.56 11.30 -29.60
N HIS A 214 -2.35 10.47 -28.93
CA HIS A 214 -3.29 10.89 -27.90
C HIS A 214 -3.11 10.07 -26.62
N ASN A 215 -2.15 9.14 -26.60
CA ASN A 215 -1.92 8.23 -25.51
C ASN A 215 -1.02 8.92 -24.47
N PRO A 216 -1.47 9.13 -23.21
CA PRO A 216 -0.66 9.81 -22.22
C PRO A 216 0.61 9.04 -21.87
N ILE A 217 1.72 9.76 -21.73
CA ILE A 217 3.03 9.23 -21.37
C ILE A 217 3.16 9.28 -19.84
N LEU A 218 3.38 8.12 -19.22
CA LEU A 218 3.64 8.01 -17.78
C LEU A 218 5.13 8.21 -17.49
N ILE A 219 5.41 9.06 -16.51
CA ILE A 219 6.77 9.48 -16.14
C ILE A 219 6.94 9.32 -14.64
N ASP A 220 8.05 8.68 -14.24
CA ASP A 220 8.43 8.46 -12.84
C ASP A 220 9.79 9.10 -12.60
N THR A 221 9.89 9.92 -11.54
CA THR A 221 11.07 10.77 -11.28
C THR A 221 11.82 10.29 -10.04
N LYS A 222 12.91 9.55 -10.24
CA LYS A 222 13.74 9.06 -9.13
C LYS A 222 14.88 10.01 -8.79
N THR A 223 14.89 10.48 -7.55
CA THR A 223 16.00 11.29 -7.01
C THR A 223 17.18 10.42 -6.56
N ARG A 224 18.41 10.94 -6.70
CA ARG A 224 19.66 10.21 -6.43
C ARG A 224 20.62 11.02 -5.57
N ALA A 225 21.16 10.38 -4.53
CA ALA A 225 22.21 10.95 -3.68
C ALA A 225 23.63 10.91 -4.31
N ARG A 226 23.77 10.28 -5.50
CA ARG A 226 25.00 10.25 -6.30
C ARG A 226 24.72 10.80 -7.69
N ASP A 227 25.70 11.48 -8.24
CA ASP A 227 25.77 12.13 -9.56
C ASP A 227 26.00 11.15 -10.73
N THR A 228 25.44 9.95 -10.64
CA THR A 228 25.66 8.84 -11.59
C THR A 228 24.34 8.12 -11.84
N LEU A 229 24.14 7.51 -13.02
CA LEU A 229 22.96 6.70 -13.30
C LEU A 229 22.88 5.42 -12.42
N PRO A 230 21.72 4.76 -12.30
CA PRO A 230 21.55 3.62 -11.40
C PRO A 230 22.10 2.34 -12.02
N SER A 231 22.38 1.35 -11.17
CA SER A 231 22.63 -0.02 -11.64
C SER A 231 21.38 -0.63 -12.30
N GLU A 232 21.54 -1.65 -13.13
CA GLU A 232 20.41 -2.29 -13.82
C GLU A 232 19.30 -2.78 -12.87
N PRO A 233 19.56 -3.43 -11.72
CA PRO A 233 18.49 -3.84 -10.80
C PRO A 233 17.70 -2.66 -10.21
N GLN A 234 18.31 -1.48 -10.08
CA GLN A 234 17.61 -0.27 -9.62
C GLN A 234 16.76 0.35 -10.74
N ARG A 235 17.20 0.26 -12.00
CA ARG A 235 16.38 0.64 -13.16
C ARG A 235 15.21 -0.32 -13.32
N ARG A 236 15.44 -1.64 -13.30
CA ARG A 236 14.42 -2.70 -13.35
C ARG A 236 13.28 -2.46 -12.34
N ASN A 237 13.62 -2.08 -11.11
CA ASN A 237 12.63 -1.80 -10.07
C ASN A 237 11.75 -0.57 -10.38
N GLY A 238 12.33 0.51 -10.92
CA GLY A 238 11.58 1.67 -11.41
C GLY A 238 10.76 1.35 -12.67
N ARG A 239 11.28 0.49 -13.56
CA ARG A 239 10.54 0.06 -14.76
C ARG A 239 9.30 -0.74 -14.36
N LEU A 240 9.44 -1.66 -13.40
CA LEU A 240 8.32 -2.39 -12.81
C LEU A 240 7.26 -1.44 -12.23
N GLN A 241 7.66 -0.38 -11.51
CA GLN A 241 6.73 0.63 -10.97
C GLN A 241 5.87 1.27 -12.07
N LEU A 242 6.50 1.81 -13.12
CA LEU A 242 5.79 2.42 -14.25
C LEU A 242 4.93 1.42 -15.04
N MET A 243 5.38 0.17 -15.20
CA MET A 243 4.60 -0.86 -15.87
C MET A 243 3.36 -1.26 -15.05
N CYS A 244 3.48 -1.35 -13.71
CA CYS A 244 2.32 -1.49 -12.83
C CYS A 244 1.35 -0.31 -12.98
N TYR A 245 1.84 0.92 -13.05
CA TYR A 245 1.01 2.11 -13.25
C TYR A 245 0.28 2.10 -14.60
N LYS A 246 0.96 1.78 -15.71
CA LYS A 246 0.31 1.61 -17.02
C LYS A 246 -0.74 0.50 -16.98
N TYR A 247 -0.46 -0.63 -16.33
CA TYR A 247 -1.41 -1.73 -16.23
C TYR A 247 -2.67 -1.36 -15.42
N LEU A 248 -2.53 -0.58 -14.35
CA LEU A 248 -3.66 -0.05 -13.58
C LEU A 248 -4.44 1.03 -14.36
N TRP A 249 -3.74 1.89 -15.11
CA TRP A 249 -4.35 2.89 -15.99
C TRP A 249 -5.18 2.23 -17.09
N ASP A 250 -4.58 1.32 -17.87
CA ASP A 250 -5.25 0.64 -18.99
C ASP A 250 -6.43 -0.22 -18.49
N TYR A 251 -6.32 -0.83 -17.30
CA TYR A 251 -7.44 -1.51 -16.63
C TYR A 251 -8.64 -0.60 -16.38
N LEU A 252 -8.39 0.63 -15.92
CA LEU A 252 -9.42 1.64 -15.63
C LEU A 252 -10.05 2.22 -16.90
N VAL A 253 -9.23 2.51 -17.92
CA VAL A 253 -9.69 2.96 -19.24
C VAL A 253 -10.66 1.95 -19.87
N ALA A 254 -10.37 0.65 -19.73
CA ALA A 254 -11.19 -0.42 -20.26
C ALA A 254 -12.50 -0.69 -19.47
N ASP A 255 -12.95 0.26 -18.64
CA ASP A 255 -14.21 0.26 -17.88
C ASP A 255 -14.42 -0.95 -16.94
N ASN A 256 -13.32 -1.49 -16.40
CA ASN A 256 -13.37 -2.69 -15.55
C ASN A 256 -13.57 -2.40 -14.06
N PHE A 257 -13.83 -1.16 -13.63
CA PHE A 257 -13.88 -0.82 -12.20
C PHE A 257 -15.12 -1.42 -11.47
N PRO A 258 -14.96 -2.39 -10.56
CA PRO A 258 -16.09 -3.13 -10.01
C PRO A 258 -16.61 -2.48 -8.72
N SER A 259 -17.37 -1.38 -8.82
CA SER A 259 -17.80 -0.53 -7.69
C SER A 259 -18.45 -1.30 -6.52
N ASN A 260 -19.31 -2.27 -6.80
CA ASN A 260 -19.93 -3.10 -5.74
C ASN A 260 -18.89 -3.94 -4.98
N SER A 261 -17.91 -4.50 -5.68
CA SER A 261 -16.80 -5.25 -5.09
C SER A 261 -15.86 -4.33 -4.30
N PHE A 262 -15.66 -3.09 -4.78
CA PHE A 262 -14.90 -2.04 -4.09
C PHE A 262 -15.54 -1.74 -2.74
N PHE A 263 -16.81 -1.33 -2.71
CA PHE A 263 -17.52 -1.00 -1.47
C PHE A 263 -17.53 -2.19 -0.49
N THR A 264 -17.72 -3.41 -0.99
CA THR A 264 -17.70 -4.63 -0.17
C THR A 264 -16.33 -4.90 0.44
N TYR A 265 -15.24 -4.82 -0.34
CA TYR A 265 -13.89 -5.13 0.12
C TYR A 265 -13.38 -4.10 1.16
N PHE A 266 -13.53 -2.81 0.87
CA PHE A 266 -13.15 -1.73 1.79
C PHE A 266 -14.20 -1.53 2.92
N GLY A 267 -15.33 -2.24 2.84
CA GLY A 267 -16.44 -2.21 3.79
C GLY A 267 -17.11 -0.85 3.92
N LEU A 268 -17.14 -0.08 2.84
CA LEU A 268 -17.61 1.32 2.77
C LEU A 268 -19.13 1.37 2.61
N ASN A 269 -19.76 2.41 3.15
CA ASN A 269 -21.17 2.70 2.84
C ASN A 269 -21.26 3.61 1.59
N PRO A 270 -21.81 3.15 0.45
CA PRO A 270 -21.93 3.98 -0.75
C PRO A 270 -22.84 5.20 -0.52
N GLN A 271 -23.86 5.05 0.31
CA GLN A 271 -24.84 6.09 0.66
C GLN A 271 -24.37 7.00 1.81
N HIS A 272 -23.09 6.95 2.19
CA HIS A 272 -22.51 7.91 3.13
C HIS A 272 -22.59 9.33 2.57
N ASN A 273 -23.19 10.25 3.34
CA ASN A 273 -23.25 11.67 2.98
C ASN A 273 -21.90 12.33 3.25
N LEU A 274 -21.29 12.93 2.23
CA LEU A 274 -19.94 13.50 2.31
C LEU A 274 -19.89 14.71 3.24
N CYS A 275 -18.72 14.96 3.86
CA CYS A 275 -18.49 16.23 4.55
C CYS A 275 -18.64 17.44 3.61
N GLU A 276 -18.94 18.62 4.17
CA GLU A 276 -19.31 19.79 3.35
C GLU A 276 -18.15 20.28 2.47
N ASP A 277 -16.92 20.24 2.98
CA ASP A 277 -15.70 20.56 2.22
C ASP A 277 -15.63 19.73 0.91
N LEU A 278 -15.94 18.42 0.97
CA LEU A 278 -15.92 17.54 -0.21
C LEU A 278 -17.08 17.81 -1.19
N LYS A 279 -18.25 18.24 -0.69
CA LYS A 279 -19.35 18.67 -1.57
C LYS A 279 -18.98 19.93 -2.34
N VAL A 280 -18.41 20.93 -1.66
CA VAL A 280 -17.90 22.17 -2.28
C VAL A 280 -16.83 21.83 -3.31
N LEU A 281 -15.83 21.02 -2.95
CA LEU A 281 -14.79 20.58 -3.88
C LEU A 281 -15.36 19.86 -5.11
N SER A 282 -16.38 19.01 -4.98
CA SER A 282 -17.03 18.40 -6.15
C SER A 282 -17.65 19.46 -7.06
N ALA A 283 -18.37 20.43 -6.49
CA ALA A 283 -19.04 21.49 -7.24
C ALA A 283 -18.04 22.40 -7.97
N ASP A 284 -16.94 22.77 -7.32
CA ASP A 284 -15.83 23.52 -7.92
C ASP A 284 -15.15 22.73 -9.05
N SER A 285 -15.16 21.40 -8.96
CA SER A 285 -14.69 20.47 -10.00
C SER A 285 -15.71 20.23 -11.13
N GLY A 286 -16.83 20.98 -11.14
CA GLY A 286 -17.83 20.98 -12.20
C GLY A 286 -18.98 19.98 -12.05
N PHE A 287 -19.10 19.28 -10.91
CA PHE A 287 -20.17 18.29 -10.70
C PHE A 287 -20.70 18.25 -9.27
N SER A 288 -21.98 17.96 -9.06
CA SER A 288 -22.52 17.84 -7.69
C SER A 288 -22.50 16.37 -7.24
N ALA A 289 -21.77 16.08 -6.17
CA ALA A 289 -21.79 14.79 -5.47
C ALA A 289 -22.25 14.98 -4.01
N SER A 290 -23.27 14.22 -3.59
CA SER A 290 -23.76 14.24 -2.21
C SER A 290 -23.33 13.00 -1.42
N THR A 291 -23.04 11.90 -2.11
CA THR A 291 -22.66 10.62 -1.53
C THR A 291 -21.37 10.07 -2.12
N LEU A 292 -20.76 9.10 -1.43
CA LEU A 292 -19.59 8.37 -1.95
C LEU A 292 -19.90 7.66 -3.27
N ASP A 293 -21.11 7.09 -3.43
CA ASP A 293 -21.54 6.45 -4.69
C ASP A 293 -21.57 7.42 -5.87
N ASP A 294 -21.97 8.68 -5.63
CA ASP A 294 -21.92 9.72 -6.67
C ASP A 294 -20.48 9.97 -7.12
N VAL A 295 -19.54 10.14 -6.19
CA VAL A 295 -18.12 10.36 -6.52
C VAL A 295 -17.52 9.18 -7.28
N VAL A 296 -17.82 7.94 -6.87
CA VAL A 296 -17.36 6.73 -7.58
C VAL A 296 -17.96 6.64 -8.99
N ARG A 297 -19.20 7.09 -9.18
CA ARG A 297 -19.86 7.15 -10.50
C ARG A 297 -19.19 8.19 -11.40
N TYR A 298 -18.86 9.38 -10.89
CA TYR A 298 -18.09 10.37 -11.62
C TYR A 298 -16.67 9.87 -11.93
N TYR A 299 -15.97 9.26 -10.98
CA TYR A 299 -14.66 8.63 -11.18
C TYR A 299 -14.67 7.62 -12.33
N THR A 300 -15.65 6.71 -12.36
CA THR A 300 -15.78 5.71 -13.43
C THR A 300 -16.09 6.37 -14.77
N ASN A 301 -16.96 7.40 -14.80
CA ASN A 301 -17.21 8.18 -16.01
C ASN A 301 -15.97 8.92 -16.51
N THR A 302 -15.16 9.49 -15.62
CA THR A 302 -13.88 10.13 -15.95
C THR A 302 -12.88 9.13 -16.52
N CYS A 303 -12.82 7.90 -15.99
CA CYS A 303 -11.98 6.84 -16.55
C CYS A 303 -12.34 6.50 -18.01
N ARG A 304 -13.63 6.51 -18.36
CA ARG A 304 -14.11 6.28 -19.75
C ARG A 304 -13.75 7.38 -20.75
N MET A 305 -13.30 8.55 -20.28
CA MET A 305 -12.88 9.67 -21.14
C MET A 305 -11.41 9.60 -21.54
N LEU A 306 -10.64 8.70 -20.92
CA LEU A 306 -9.20 8.59 -21.09
C LEU A 306 -8.82 7.66 -22.27
N ALA A 307 -7.70 7.96 -22.92
CA ALA A 307 -7.03 7.03 -23.82
C ALA A 307 -6.13 6.06 -23.03
N PRO A 308 -5.84 4.85 -23.55
CA PRO A 308 -4.81 3.96 -23.01
C PRO A 308 -3.45 4.68 -22.94
N ALA A 309 -2.64 4.35 -21.94
CA ALA A 309 -1.33 4.98 -21.78
C ALA A 309 -0.37 4.54 -22.89
N HIS A 310 0.58 5.40 -23.26
CA HIS A 310 1.55 5.12 -24.31
C HIS A 310 2.49 3.95 -23.92
N ASP A 311 2.86 3.10 -24.89
CA ASP A 311 3.66 1.89 -24.62
C ASP A 311 5.15 2.19 -24.35
N GLN A 312 5.65 3.37 -24.72
CA GLN A 312 6.95 3.86 -24.23
C GLN A 312 6.75 4.63 -22.92
N LEU A 313 7.45 4.17 -21.89
CA LEU A 313 7.44 4.70 -20.52
C LEU A 313 8.79 5.39 -20.22
N LEU A 314 8.80 6.35 -19.30
CA LEU A 314 9.95 7.23 -19.04
C LEU A 314 10.35 7.28 -17.56
N LEU A 315 11.52 6.75 -17.23
CA LEU A 315 12.17 7.02 -15.93
C LEU A 315 13.10 8.23 -16.05
N ARG A 316 12.88 9.24 -15.20
CA ARG A 316 13.75 10.42 -15.07
C ARG A 316 14.59 10.29 -13.81
N TYR A 317 15.89 10.60 -13.91
CA TYR A 317 16.79 10.63 -12.76
C TYR A 317 17.27 12.05 -12.45
N GLU A 318 16.94 12.57 -11.27
CA GLU A 318 17.42 13.87 -10.77
C GLU A 318 18.49 13.71 -9.67
N TYR A 319 19.49 14.60 -9.65
CA TYR A 319 20.47 14.66 -8.57
C TYR A 319 19.92 15.43 -7.36
N GLN A 320 20.00 14.86 -6.16
CA GLN A 320 19.41 15.44 -4.95
C GLN A 320 20.05 16.76 -4.50
N LYS A 321 21.26 17.09 -4.95
CA LYS A 321 22.00 18.28 -4.48
C LYS A 321 21.53 19.58 -5.13
N ASP A 322 21.19 19.52 -6.41
CA ASP A 322 20.91 20.70 -7.26
C ASP A 322 19.70 20.50 -8.19
N HIS A 323 19.04 19.33 -8.13
CA HIS A 323 17.93 18.93 -9.00
C HIS A 323 18.27 18.87 -10.50
N SER A 324 19.56 18.76 -10.84
CA SER A 324 19.99 18.57 -12.22
C SER A 324 19.56 17.20 -12.77
N LEU A 325 19.27 17.15 -14.07
CA LEU A 325 18.96 15.91 -14.78
C LEU A 325 20.22 15.06 -14.94
N LEU A 326 20.25 13.88 -14.33
CA LEU A 326 21.31 12.87 -14.51
C LEU A 326 21.11 12.03 -15.77
N GLY A 327 19.86 11.92 -16.24
CA GLY A 327 19.50 11.24 -17.47
C GLY A 327 18.09 10.67 -17.42
N GLU A 328 17.67 10.14 -18.56
CA GLU A 328 16.36 9.52 -18.75
C GLU A 328 16.53 8.10 -19.33
N ASP A 329 15.71 7.16 -18.86
CA ASP A 329 15.67 5.76 -19.32
C ASP A 329 14.29 5.53 -19.95
N LYS A 330 14.26 5.53 -21.29
CA LYS A 330 13.09 5.26 -22.13
C LYS A 330 13.03 3.77 -22.44
N PHE A 331 11.91 3.14 -22.14
CA PHE A 331 11.74 1.70 -22.34
C PHE A 331 10.31 1.36 -22.76
N THR A 332 10.15 0.23 -23.43
CA THR A 332 8.84 -0.28 -23.88
C THR A 332 8.18 -1.09 -22.78
N TYR A 333 6.86 -0.96 -22.66
CA TYR A 333 6.00 -1.77 -21.81
C TYR A 333 6.06 -3.25 -22.21
N ASP A 334 6.40 -4.12 -21.26
CA ASP A 334 6.38 -5.57 -21.42
C ASP A 334 5.27 -6.16 -20.55
N HIS A 335 4.13 -6.44 -21.21
CA HIS A 335 2.93 -6.98 -20.56
C HIS A 335 3.19 -8.33 -19.90
N ASP A 336 3.84 -9.26 -20.61
CA ASP A 336 3.97 -10.64 -20.17
C ASP A 336 4.99 -10.74 -19.03
N TRP A 337 6.12 -10.03 -19.14
CA TRP A 337 7.08 -9.90 -18.05
C TRP A 337 6.46 -9.28 -16.80
N LEU A 338 5.67 -8.21 -16.96
CA LEU A 338 4.97 -7.57 -15.84
C LEU A 338 4.04 -8.55 -15.13
N LYS A 339 3.21 -9.28 -15.88
CA LYS A 339 2.24 -10.21 -15.29
C LYS A 339 2.93 -11.34 -14.53
N ASP A 340 4.07 -11.82 -15.00
CA ASP A 340 4.86 -12.82 -14.28
C ASP A 340 5.53 -12.25 -13.03
N GLN A 341 5.99 -10.98 -13.04
CA GLN A 341 6.43 -10.31 -11.80
C GLN A 341 5.28 -10.14 -10.79
N ILE A 342 4.09 -9.75 -11.25
CA ILE A 342 2.91 -9.59 -10.39
C ILE A 342 2.54 -10.93 -9.75
N ARG A 343 2.48 -12.02 -10.53
CA ARG A 343 2.18 -13.36 -10.01
C ARG A 343 3.21 -13.83 -8.98
N SER A 344 4.50 -13.74 -9.30
CA SER A 344 5.60 -14.08 -8.38
C SER A 344 5.52 -13.28 -7.06
N CYS A 345 5.07 -12.02 -7.11
CA CYS A 345 4.76 -11.26 -5.90
C CYS A 345 3.51 -11.80 -5.18
N LEU A 346 2.41 -12.04 -5.89
CA LEU A 346 1.16 -12.56 -5.32
C LEU A 346 1.34 -13.93 -4.66
N ASP A 347 2.12 -14.85 -5.24
CA ASP A 347 2.41 -16.17 -4.67
C ASP A 347 3.06 -16.02 -3.27
N PHE A 348 3.98 -15.06 -3.12
CA PHE A 348 4.55 -14.67 -1.82
C PHE A 348 3.50 -14.03 -0.90
N TRP A 349 2.72 -13.05 -1.37
CA TRP A 349 1.73 -12.34 -0.55
C TRP A 349 0.57 -13.24 -0.09
N LEU A 350 0.17 -14.21 -0.89
CA LEU A 350 -0.84 -15.23 -0.58
C LEU A 350 -0.29 -16.35 0.32
N GLY A 351 1.03 -16.46 0.47
CA GLY A 351 1.68 -17.51 1.26
C GLY A 351 1.74 -18.86 0.54
N GLU A 352 1.65 -18.85 -0.79
CA GLU A 352 1.81 -20.03 -1.66
C GLU A 352 3.30 -20.37 -1.86
N GLN A 353 4.18 -19.36 -1.78
CA GLN A 353 5.63 -19.52 -1.76
C GLN A 353 6.26 -18.82 -0.55
N GLU A 354 7.29 -19.44 0.05
CA GLU A 354 8.15 -18.75 1.01
C GLU A 354 8.96 -17.63 0.34
N GLY A 355 9.22 -16.53 1.08
CA GLY A 355 10.02 -15.43 0.56
C GLY A 355 11.43 -15.87 0.19
N THR A 356 11.86 -15.57 -1.03
CA THR A 356 13.21 -15.88 -1.53
C THR A 356 14.24 -14.80 -1.16
N TYR A 357 15.52 -15.20 -1.16
CA TYR A 357 16.65 -14.29 -1.07
C TYR A 357 17.04 -13.80 -2.47
N PRO A 358 17.68 -12.62 -2.61
CA PRO A 358 18.24 -12.18 -3.89
C PRO A 358 19.27 -13.18 -4.41
N PRO A 359 19.38 -13.36 -5.74
CA PRO A 359 20.39 -14.22 -6.35
C PRO A 359 21.79 -13.68 -6.06
N GLU A 360 22.82 -14.52 -6.22
CA GLU A 360 24.16 -14.26 -5.70
C GLU A 360 24.77 -12.96 -6.24
N GLU A 361 24.57 -12.72 -7.54
CA GLU A 361 24.95 -11.52 -8.27
C GLU A 361 24.24 -10.24 -7.80
N GLU A 362 23.09 -10.35 -7.11
CA GLU A 362 22.36 -9.23 -6.52
C GLU A 362 22.50 -9.14 -4.99
N ARG A 363 23.25 -10.04 -4.32
CA ARG A 363 23.46 -9.97 -2.85
C ARG A 363 24.20 -8.70 -2.39
N TRP A 364 24.77 -7.91 -3.30
CA TRP A 364 25.25 -6.56 -2.96
C TRP A 364 24.14 -5.65 -2.39
N LYS A 365 22.87 -5.90 -2.74
CA LYS A 365 21.69 -5.25 -2.15
C LYS A 365 21.69 -5.33 -0.62
N CYS A 366 22.16 -6.44 -0.05
CA CYS A 366 22.21 -6.66 1.39
C CYS A 366 23.08 -5.64 2.14
N ARG A 367 24.08 -5.01 1.49
CA ARG A 367 24.91 -3.94 2.08
C ARG A 367 24.10 -2.69 2.48
N TYR A 368 22.91 -2.54 1.91
CA TYR A 368 21.99 -1.42 2.16
C TYR A 368 20.70 -1.86 2.87
N CYS A 369 20.58 -3.14 3.24
CA CYS A 369 19.39 -3.69 3.89
C CYS A 369 19.45 -3.50 5.42
N GLN A 370 18.42 -2.89 6.00
CA GLN A 370 18.33 -2.68 7.46
C GLN A 370 18.28 -3.98 8.29
N PHE A 371 17.95 -5.11 7.65
CA PHE A 371 17.87 -6.43 8.27
C PHE A 371 19.11 -7.31 8.01
N ALA A 372 20.16 -6.78 7.36
CA ALA A 372 21.33 -7.58 6.99
C ALA A 372 21.96 -8.34 8.18
N ALA A 373 22.00 -7.74 9.37
CA ALA A 373 22.56 -8.36 10.57
C ALA A 373 21.82 -9.63 11.06
N ILE A 374 20.54 -9.79 10.70
CA ILE A 374 19.70 -10.94 11.08
C ILE A 374 19.34 -11.85 9.90
N CYS A 375 19.78 -11.50 8.69
CA CYS A 375 19.45 -12.22 7.46
C CYS A 375 20.48 -13.33 7.20
N PRO A 376 20.09 -14.62 7.13
CA PRO A 376 21.02 -15.73 6.91
C PRO A 376 21.93 -15.54 5.68
N ALA A 377 21.35 -15.14 4.54
CA ALA A 377 22.07 -14.93 3.28
C ALA A 377 23.13 -13.80 3.30
N TYR A 378 23.22 -13.01 4.38
CA TYR A 378 24.32 -12.05 4.59
C TYR A 378 25.43 -12.61 5.51
N ASN A 379 25.10 -13.56 6.38
CA ASN A 379 26.06 -14.18 7.30
C ASN A 379 26.85 -15.30 6.60
N ASP A 380 26.23 -16.09 5.73
CA ASP A 380 26.90 -17.13 4.94
C ASP A 380 28.07 -16.56 4.10
N GLY A 381 27.94 -15.31 3.63
CA GLY A 381 28.98 -14.62 2.87
C GLY A 381 30.22 -14.18 3.69
N LYS A 382 30.21 -14.33 5.03
CA LYS A 382 31.36 -14.00 5.88
C LYS A 382 32.26 -15.20 6.21
N GLU A 383 31.74 -16.42 6.21
CA GLU A 383 32.56 -17.61 6.52
C GLU A 383 33.58 -17.93 5.42
N THR A 384 33.32 -17.52 4.18
CA THR A 384 34.24 -17.68 3.04
C THR A 384 35.37 -16.63 2.94
N MET A 385 35.48 -15.68 3.87
CA MET A 385 36.58 -14.69 3.90
C MET A 385 37.38 -14.71 5.21
N ALA A 386 37.68 -15.91 5.72
CA ALA A 386 38.82 -16.08 6.63
C ALA A 386 40.14 -15.87 5.84
N PRO A 387 41.02 -14.93 6.25
CA PRO A 387 42.31 -14.77 5.58
C PRO A 387 43.18 -16.00 5.83
N LYS A 388 43.68 -16.63 4.76
CA LYS A 388 44.70 -17.67 4.88
C LYS A 388 45.98 -17.06 5.44
N SER A 389 46.28 -17.36 6.70
CA SER A 389 47.56 -17.08 7.32
C SER A 389 48.67 -17.89 6.63
N ASN A 390 49.43 -17.23 5.75
CA ASN A 390 50.69 -17.77 5.26
C ASN A 390 51.85 -17.04 5.96
N ASP A 391 52.37 -17.65 7.02
CA ASP A 391 53.71 -17.35 7.53
C ASP A 391 54.77 -17.78 6.52
N LEU A 392 55.63 -16.87 6.05
CA LEU A 392 56.96 -17.18 5.51
C LEU A 392 57.97 -16.02 5.71
N ASN A 393 58.31 -15.78 6.97
CA ASN A 393 59.69 -15.80 7.49
C ASN A 393 60.89 -15.61 6.50
N ILE A 394 61.46 -14.40 6.42
CA ILE A 394 62.87 -14.10 6.06
C ILE A 394 63.28 -12.85 6.89
N LYS A 395 64.00 -12.98 8.00
CA LYS A 395 65.49 -12.98 8.18
C LYS A 395 66.24 -11.68 7.81
N GLU A 396 66.85 -11.11 8.86
CA GLU A 396 68.13 -10.39 8.98
C GLU A 396 68.78 -9.74 7.74
N GLY A 397 69.09 -8.44 7.88
CA GLY A 397 69.88 -7.61 6.97
C GLY A 397 70.06 -6.20 7.53
#